data_AF-A0A8H6VS15-F1
#
_entry.id   AF-A0A8H6VS15-F1
#
_cell.length_a   1.000
_cell.length_b   1.000
_cell.length_c   1.000
_cell.angle_alpha   90.00
_cell.angle_beta   90.00
_cell.angle_gamma   90.00
#
_symmetry.space_group_name_H-M   'P 1'
#
loop_
_entity.id
_entity.type
_entity.pdbx_description
1 polymer ?
#
loop_
_entity_poly.entity_id
_entity_poly.type
_entity_poly.pdbx_seq_one_letter_code
_entity_poly.pdbx_strand_id
1 'polypeptide(L)'
;MALPWGAQAAHHKASITEGLRIVRKIVSQDATKAALTTKDIFKLATKEKPSEEFVLSVGSGKNAPWLAGNLPRPPGRSLPPGPPRPQHPIRSLSFLKHHILPIIQSDKAIRHVRETRGSYLTQGRTTSALTEKKSQSAAERKLIWLWRASRPPKVVYPRRERSAYVYDYSHMKPAKQRAHRGYHAFIAKRNALRERTAAREKAEKWEKEAPMRAEMKKESRARHLAEVAAGKVKRAERKRRWEAQNPVLAQAVARKTMLEERAKAKGRSTPEKNAKPLRIKQTV
;
A
#
# COMPACT_ATOMS: atom_id res chain seq x y z
N MET A 1 -14.75 33.21 -8.58
CA MET A 1 -15.86 32.26 -8.81
C MET A 1 -15.99 31.34 -7.61
N ALA A 2 -16.97 31.57 -6.73
CA ALA A 2 -17.25 30.69 -5.60
C ALA A 2 -17.96 29.43 -6.12
N LEU A 3 -17.44 28.25 -5.80
CA LEU A 3 -18.11 26.99 -6.11
C LEU A 3 -19.52 26.99 -5.49
N PRO A 4 -20.57 26.47 -6.16
CA PRO A 4 -21.97 26.48 -5.70
C PRO A 4 -22.26 25.60 -4.46
N TRP A 5 -21.23 25.28 -3.67
CA TRP A 5 -21.29 24.36 -2.55
C TRP A 5 -21.14 25.09 -1.20
N GLY A 6 -21.40 26.39 -1.15
CA GLY A 6 -21.00 27.32 -0.06
C GLY A 6 -21.11 26.76 1.36
N ALA A 7 -22.33 26.56 1.86
CA ALA A 7 -22.51 26.00 3.20
C ALA A 7 -22.20 24.49 3.23
N GLN A 8 -22.80 23.70 2.34
CA GLN A 8 -22.70 22.23 2.37
C GLN A 8 -21.26 21.70 2.32
N ALA A 9 -20.38 22.31 1.52
CA ALA A 9 -18.97 21.96 1.47
C ALA A 9 -18.23 22.32 2.76
N ALA A 10 -18.55 23.46 3.39
CA ALA A 10 -17.97 23.83 4.67
C ALA A 10 -18.29 22.78 5.75
N HIS A 11 -19.53 22.28 5.81
CA HIS A 11 -19.90 21.23 6.78
C HIS A 11 -19.35 19.86 6.43
N HIS A 12 -19.27 19.54 5.15
CA HIS A 12 -18.60 18.33 4.71
C HIS A 12 -17.14 18.35 5.14
N LYS A 13 -16.46 19.49 4.95
CA LYS A 13 -15.08 19.69 5.41
C LYS A 13 -14.98 19.60 6.94
N ALA A 14 -15.86 20.26 7.69
CA ALA A 14 -15.90 20.17 9.16
C ALA A 14 -16.15 18.74 9.67
N SER A 15 -17.04 17.99 8.99
CA SER A 15 -17.33 16.59 9.33
C SER A 15 -16.13 15.68 9.04
N ILE A 16 -15.39 15.97 7.96
CA ILE A 16 -14.13 15.27 7.66
C ILE A 16 -13.08 15.58 8.73
N THR A 17 -12.86 16.84 9.09
CA THR A 17 -11.82 17.22 10.07
C THR A 17 -12.09 16.60 11.44
N GLU A 18 -13.32 16.66 11.94
CA GLU A 18 -13.70 16.00 13.19
C GLU A 18 -13.69 14.47 13.07
N GLY A 19 -14.16 13.93 11.95
CA GLY A 19 -14.10 12.50 11.68
C GLY A 19 -12.67 11.96 11.69
N LEU A 20 -11.71 12.72 11.14
CA LEU A 20 -10.29 12.40 11.19
C LEU A 20 -9.75 12.41 12.62
N ARG A 21 -10.13 13.41 13.44
CA ARG A 21 -9.75 13.48 14.86
C ARG A 21 -10.21 12.24 15.63
N ILE A 22 -11.49 11.87 15.51
CA ILE A 22 -12.07 10.71 16.17
C ILE A 22 -11.38 9.41 15.72
N VAL A 23 -11.24 9.21 14.41
CA VAL A 23 -10.64 7.96 13.89
C VAL A 23 -9.15 7.86 14.25
N ARG A 24 -8.39 8.96 14.23
CA ARG A 24 -6.99 8.97 14.69
C ARG A 24 -6.90 8.60 16.17
N LYS A 25 -7.80 9.12 17.02
CA LYS A 25 -7.87 8.75 18.45
C LYS A 25 -8.10 7.25 18.63
N ILE A 26 -9.10 6.68 17.96
CA ILE A 26 -9.42 5.24 18.03
C ILE A 26 -8.26 4.39 17.55
N VAL A 27 -7.71 4.74 16.39
CA VAL A 27 -6.55 4.03 15.83
C VAL A 27 -5.37 4.11 16.80
N SER A 28 -5.11 5.26 17.43
CA SER A 28 -3.98 5.39 18.38
C SER A 28 -4.18 4.59 19.67
N GLN A 29 -5.41 4.49 20.17
CA GLN A 29 -5.74 3.74 21.38
C GLN A 29 -5.69 2.22 21.13
N ASP A 30 -6.19 1.77 19.99
CA ASP A 30 -6.28 0.34 19.63
C ASP A 30 -5.11 -0.16 18.76
N ALA A 31 -4.21 0.74 18.31
CA ALA A 31 -3.05 0.45 17.45
C ALA A 31 -2.17 -0.68 17.97
N THR A 32 -2.11 -0.82 19.29
CA THR A 32 -1.26 -1.80 19.97
C THR A 32 -1.89 -3.18 20.06
N LYS A 33 -3.22 -3.30 19.92
CA LYS A 33 -3.95 -4.52 20.32
C LYS A 33 -4.65 -5.25 19.16
N ALA A 34 -5.16 -4.57 18.13
CA ALA A 34 -5.86 -5.27 17.05
C ALA A 34 -5.89 -4.52 15.71
N ALA A 35 -5.92 -5.30 14.62
CA ALA A 35 -6.28 -4.79 13.30
C ALA A 35 -7.80 -4.56 13.25
N LEU A 36 -8.29 -3.39 12.87
CA LEU A 36 -9.73 -3.09 12.94
C LEU A 36 -10.40 -3.24 11.57
N THR A 37 -11.58 -3.86 11.50
CA THR A 37 -12.39 -3.79 10.28
C THR A 37 -13.03 -2.39 10.15
N THR A 38 -13.41 -1.98 8.94
CA THR A 38 -14.16 -0.73 8.74
C THR A 38 -15.44 -0.66 9.59
N LYS A 39 -16.09 -1.81 9.82
CA LYS A 39 -17.29 -1.89 10.67
C LYS A 39 -16.96 -1.65 12.13
N ASP A 40 -15.84 -2.17 12.62
CA ASP A 40 -15.41 -2.01 14.01
C ASP A 40 -14.99 -0.56 14.26
N ILE A 41 -14.24 0.06 13.34
CA ILE A 41 -13.90 1.49 13.41
C ILE A 41 -15.18 2.33 13.49
N PHE A 42 -16.20 2.04 12.67
CA PHE A 42 -17.46 2.77 12.71
C PHE A 42 -18.21 2.59 14.04
N LYS A 43 -18.27 1.36 14.57
CA LYS A 43 -18.90 1.08 15.88
C LYS A 43 -18.18 1.80 17.02
N LEU A 44 -16.85 1.85 17.01
CA LEU A 44 -16.07 2.57 18.02
C LEU A 44 -16.23 4.08 17.86
N ALA A 45 -16.17 4.57 16.62
CA ALA A 45 -16.27 5.98 16.32
C ALA A 45 -17.63 6.58 16.62
N THR A 46 -18.68 5.78 16.55
CA THR A 46 -20.01 6.20 16.95
C THR A 46 -20.23 6.20 18.47
N LYS A 47 -19.34 5.59 19.26
CA LYS A 47 -19.37 5.71 20.73
C LYS A 47 -18.64 6.96 21.23
N GLU A 48 -17.65 7.42 20.49
CA GLU A 48 -16.91 8.64 20.77
C GLU A 48 -17.80 9.88 20.57
N LYS A 49 -17.72 10.84 21.51
CA LYS A 49 -18.46 12.10 21.39
C LYS A 49 -17.69 13.07 20.49
N PRO A 50 -18.37 13.80 19.59
CA PRO A 50 -17.73 14.86 18.79
C PRO A 50 -17.26 16.01 19.70
N SER A 51 -16.38 16.88 19.17
CA SER A 51 -15.96 18.08 19.88
C SER A 51 -17.15 18.99 20.14
N GLU A 52 -17.15 19.74 21.24
CA GLU A 52 -18.22 20.70 21.57
C GLU A 52 -18.31 21.82 20.53
N GLU A 53 -17.18 22.15 19.89
CA GLU A 53 -17.09 23.12 18.80
C GLU A 53 -17.73 22.63 17.50
N PHE A 54 -18.01 21.33 17.39
CA PHE A 54 -18.55 20.75 16.17
C PHE A 54 -20.06 21.03 16.05
N VAL A 55 -20.37 22.13 15.37
CA VAL A 55 -21.75 22.49 15.02
C VAL A 55 -22.07 22.01 13.60
N LEU A 56 -23.04 21.11 13.47
CA LEU A 56 -23.63 20.75 12.18
C LEU A 56 -24.60 21.85 11.71
N SER A 57 -24.12 22.76 10.88
CA SER A 57 -24.97 23.86 10.41
C SER A 57 -25.85 23.51 9.19
N VAL A 58 -25.57 22.42 8.45
CA VAL A 58 -26.59 21.82 7.56
C VAL A 58 -27.28 20.65 8.21
N GLY A 59 -28.57 20.87 8.49
CA GLY A 59 -29.58 19.83 8.41
C GLY A 59 -29.67 18.91 9.62
N SER A 60 -29.68 19.45 10.83
CA SER A 60 -30.62 18.89 11.81
C SER A 60 -32.03 19.37 11.42
N GLY A 61 -32.86 18.49 10.87
CA GLY A 61 -34.24 18.82 10.47
C GLY A 61 -34.47 18.83 8.96
N LYS A 62 -35.50 19.54 8.50
CA LYS A 62 -36.13 19.41 7.16
C LYS A 62 -35.18 19.70 5.97
N ASN A 63 -34.12 20.47 6.18
CA ASN A 63 -33.18 20.89 5.13
C ASN A 63 -31.96 19.98 4.96
N ALA A 64 -31.99 18.78 5.54
CA ALA A 64 -30.88 17.85 5.38
C ALA A 64 -30.79 17.34 3.92
N PRO A 65 -29.59 17.30 3.31
CA PRO A 65 -29.45 16.88 1.92
C PRO A 65 -29.79 15.40 1.67
N TRP A 66 -29.93 14.59 2.73
CA TRP A 66 -30.35 13.19 2.62
C TRP A 66 -31.86 12.97 2.85
N LEU A 67 -32.64 14.01 3.11
CA LEU A 67 -34.10 13.92 3.22
C LEU A 67 -34.76 13.97 1.84
N ALA A 68 -35.90 13.29 1.73
CA ALA A 68 -36.53 12.92 0.46
C ALA A 68 -37.07 14.06 -0.44
N GLY A 69 -36.80 15.32 -0.10
CA GLY A 69 -37.16 16.49 -0.93
C GLY A 69 -35.97 17.26 -1.52
N ASN A 70 -34.75 17.03 -1.04
CA ASN A 70 -33.59 17.88 -1.39
C ASN A 70 -32.66 17.28 -2.45
N LEU A 71 -32.90 16.04 -2.89
CA LEU A 71 -32.12 15.36 -3.94
C LEU A 71 -33.00 15.16 -5.18
N PRO A 72 -32.54 15.56 -6.38
CA PRO A 72 -33.26 15.25 -7.61
C PRO A 72 -33.33 13.73 -7.78
N ARG A 73 -34.55 13.18 -7.72
CA ARG A 73 -34.79 11.74 -7.79
C ARG A 73 -34.85 11.31 -9.26
N PRO A 74 -33.94 10.43 -9.73
CA PRO A 74 -34.13 9.80 -11.03
C PRO A 74 -35.38 8.92 -10.99
N PRO A 75 -36.24 8.93 -12.04
CA PRO A 75 -37.47 8.15 -12.06
C PRO A 75 -37.16 6.65 -11.87
N GLY A 76 -37.93 5.97 -11.02
CA GLY A 76 -37.83 4.51 -10.80
C GLY A 76 -36.82 4.05 -9.74
N ARG A 77 -36.07 4.93 -9.07
CA ARG A 77 -35.17 4.53 -7.95
C ARG A 77 -35.70 5.02 -6.60
N SER A 78 -35.76 4.15 -5.60
CA SER A 78 -35.97 4.56 -4.22
C SER A 78 -34.73 5.31 -3.72
N LEU A 79 -34.93 6.35 -2.91
CA LEU A 79 -33.83 7.03 -2.26
C LEU A 79 -33.15 6.06 -1.28
N PRO A 80 -31.82 6.11 -1.14
CA PRO A 80 -31.14 5.30 -0.15
C PRO A 80 -31.67 5.65 1.25
N PRO A 81 -31.73 4.68 2.17
CA PRO A 81 -32.09 4.97 3.55
C PRO A 81 -31.14 6.04 4.10
N GLY A 82 -31.69 6.97 4.87
CA GLY A 82 -30.93 8.04 5.50
C GLY A 82 -29.76 7.47 6.32
N PRO A 83 -28.69 8.27 6.54
CA PRO A 83 -27.56 7.83 7.34
C PRO A 83 -28.05 7.46 8.76
N PRO A 84 -27.53 6.38 9.35
CA PRO A 84 -27.97 5.90 10.66
C PRO A 84 -27.75 6.92 11.79
N ARG A 85 -26.79 7.84 11.62
CA ARG A 85 -26.50 8.90 12.60
C ARG A 85 -26.29 10.25 11.91
N PRO A 86 -27.36 10.99 11.58
CA PRO A 86 -27.26 12.23 10.81
C PRO A 86 -26.46 13.33 11.53
N GLN A 87 -26.53 13.37 12.87
CA GLN A 87 -25.87 14.40 13.70
C GLN A 87 -24.40 14.07 14.03
N HIS A 88 -23.90 12.90 13.68
CA HIS A 88 -22.54 12.51 14.00
C HIS A 88 -21.60 12.94 12.85
N PRO A 89 -20.35 13.38 13.09
CA PRO A 89 -19.42 13.70 12.00
C PRO A 89 -19.20 12.51 11.04
N ILE A 90 -19.25 11.29 11.58
CA ILE A 90 -19.17 10.03 10.83
C ILE A 90 -20.57 9.45 10.67
N ARG A 91 -21.30 9.94 9.66
CA ARG A 91 -22.74 9.70 9.51
C ARG A 91 -23.10 8.27 9.07
N SER A 92 -22.22 7.64 8.29
CA SER A 92 -22.44 6.31 7.73
C SER A 92 -21.12 5.57 7.48
N LEU A 93 -21.21 4.25 7.29
CA LEU A 93 -20.07 3.41 6.87
C LEU A 93 -19.49 3.86 5.53
N SER A 94 -20.37 4.28 4.60
CA SER A 94 -19.96 4.80 3.29
C SER A 94 -19.12 6.06 3.45
N PHE A 95 -19.57 6.99 4.31
CA PHE A 95 -18.85 8.23 4.58
C PHE A 95 -17.45 7.97 5.14
N LEU A 96 -17.34 7.09 6.15
CA LEU A 96 -16.06 6.67 6.71
C LEU A 96 -15.12 6.09 5.64
N LYS A 97 -15.63 5.20 4.80
CA LYS A 97 -14.86 4.50 3.76
C LYS A 97 -14.38 5.40 2.63
N HIS A 98 -15.19 6.35 2.19
CA HIS A 98 -14.90 7.17 1.01
C HIS A 98 -14.20 8.50 1.34
N HIS A 99 -14.45 9.08 2.51
CA HIS A 99 -13.94 10.42 2.82
C HIS A 99 -12.85 10.43 3.90
N ILE A 100 -12.93 9.56 4.91
CA ILE A 100 -12.01 9.65 6.06
C ILE A 100 -10.84 8.68 5.91
N LEU A 101 -11.12 7.38 5.72
CA LEU A 101 -10.09 6.35 5.66
C LEU A 101 -9.03 6.58 4.56
N PRO A 102 -9.38 7.05 3.34
CA PRO A 102 -8.38 7.35 2.31
C PRO A 102 -7.40 8.46 2.72
N ILE A 103 -7.86 9.46 3.47
CA ILE A 103 -7.02 10.57 3.96
C ILE A 103 -6.05 10.05 5.03
N ILE A 104 -6.51 9.25 5.99
CA ILE A 104 -5.63 8.68 7.03
C ILE A 104 -4.62 7.71 6.41
N GLN A 105 -5.00 7.01 5.33
CA GLN A 105 -4.10 6.16 4.57
C GLN A 105 -3.06 6.97 3.80
N SER A 106 -3.42 8.10 3.18
CA SER A 106 -2.46 8.97 2.50
C SER A 106 -1.45 9.58 3.46
N ASP A 107 -1.88 9.89 4.68
CA ASP A 107 -1.02 10.38 5.77
C ASP A 107 -0.08 9.30 6.33
N LYS A 108 -0.17 8.06 5.83
CA LYS A 108 0.57 6.90 6.34
C LYS A 108 0.38 6.71 7.85
N ALA A 109 -0.82 7.00 8.37
CA ALA A 109 -1.20 6.72 9.76
C ALA A 109 -1.89 5.34 9.89
N ILE A 110 -2.53 4.86 8.82
CA ILE A 110 -3.04 3.49 8.71
C ILE A 110 -2.61 2.84 7.39
N ARG A 111 -2.59 1.51 7.39
CA ARG A 111 -2.42 0.67 6.21
C ARG A 111 -3.58 -0.30 6.06
N HIS A 112 -3.99 -0.52 4.83
CA HIS A 112 -5.02 -1.48 4.47
C HIS A 112 -4.38 -2.83 4.17
N VAL A 113 -4.67 -3.85 4.97
CA VAL A 113 -4.04 -5.18 4.90
C VAL A 113 -5.13 -6.23 4.66
N ARG A 114 -4.82 -7.23 3.84
CA ARG A 114 -5.69 -8.38 3.59
C ARG A 114 -5.20 -9.57 4.41
N GLU A 115 -6.02 -10.07 5.32
CA GLU A 115 -5.67 -11.18 6.22
C GLU A 115 -6.75 -12.26 6.21
N THR A 116 -6.39 -13.49 6.58
CA THR A 116 -7.38 -14.58 6.70
C THR A 116 -8.17 -14.41 7.99
N ARG A 117 -9.49 -14.64 7.94
CA ARG A 117 -10.38 -14.46 9.10
C ARG A 117 -9.91 -15.18 10.37
N GLY A 118 -9.33 -16.38 10.24
CA GLY A 118 -8.79 -17.12 11.38
C GLY A 118 -7.69 -16.38 12.14
N SER A 119 -6.80 -15.68 11.43
CA SER A 119 -5.71 -14.88 12.03
C SER A 119 -6.19 -13.62 12.76
N TYR A 120 -7.31 -13.03 12.33
CA TYR A 120 -7.90 -11.86 12.98
C TYR A 120 -8.53 -12.21 14.33
N LEU A 121 -9.31 -13.30 14.37
CA LEU A 121 -10.03 -13.72 15.57
C LEU A 121 -9.09 -14.16 16.71
N THR A 122 -7.92 -14.71 16.38
CA THR A 122 -6.92 -15.12 17.38
C THR A 122 -6.17 -13.94 17.99
N GLN A 123 -5.99 -12.83 17.26
CA GLN A 123 -5.32 -11.63 17.79
C GLN A 123 -6.17 -10.85 18.80
N GLY A 124 -7.50 -10.91 18.70
CA GLY A 124 -8.42 -10.24 19.64
C GLY A 124 -8.67 -11.01 20.95
N ARG A 125 -8.21 -12.27 21.07
CA ARG A 125 -8.39 -13.15 22.24
C ARG A 125 -7.06 -13.42 22.94
N THR A 126 -6.32 -12.39 23.32
CA THR A 126 -5.14 -12.53 24.18
C THR A 126 -5.51 -12.35 25.65
N THR A 127 -6.32 -13.25 26.19
CA THR A 127 -6.41 -13.62 27.62
C THR A 127 -7.46 -14.72 27.73
N SER A 128 -7.14 -15.82 28.43
CA SER A 128 -8.05 -16.91 28.84
C SER A 128 -8.69 -17.75 27.73
N ALA A 129 -7.98 -18.77 27.24
CA ALA A 129 -8.46 -20.12 26.89
C ALA A 129 -7.52 -20.78 25.85
N LEU A 130 -6.33 -21.19 26.32
CA LEU A 130 -5.40 -22.04 25.60
C LEU A 130 -5.77 -23.51 25.85
N THR A 131 -6.83 -24.00 25.21
CA THR A 131 -7.06 -25.44 25.03
C THR A 131 -8.24 -25.62 24.08
N GLU A 132 -7.91 -25.95 22.83
CA GLU A 132 -8.66 -26.80 21.90
C GLU A 132 -8.32 -26.38 20.45
N LYS A 133 -7.20 -26.94 19.95
CA LYS A 133 -6.88 -26.94 18.53
C LYS A 133 -7.82 -27.93 17.81
N LYS A 134 -9.08 -27.55 17.61
CA LYS A 134 -9.96 -28.25 16.67
C LYS A 134 -9.71 -27.67 15.27
N SER A 135 -9.42 -28.57 14.33
CA SER A 135 -9.16 -28.33 12.92
C SER A 135 -10.21 -27.41 12.29
N GLN A 136 -9.89 -26.12 12.17
CA GLN A 136 -10.69 -25.19 11.37
C GLN A 136 -10.67 -25.65 9.92
N SER A 137 -11.83 -26.10 9.45
CA SER A 137 -12.06 -26.61 8.12
C SER A 137 -11.64 -25.60 7.04
N ALA A 138 -11.29 -26.09 5.85
CA ALA A 138 -10.84 -25.30 4.72
C ALA A 138 -11.80 -24.15 4.30
N ALA A 139 -13.04 -24.14 4.82
CA ALA A 139 -14.06 -23.11 4.62
C ALA A 139 -13.75 -21.74 5.26
N GLU A 140 -12.78 -21.64 6.18
CA GLU A 140 -12.52 -20.40 6.94
C GLU A 140 -11.44 -19.47 6.35
N ARG A 141 -10.88 -19.78 5.18
CA ARG A 141 -9.88 -18.92 4.50
C ARG A 141 -10.47 -17.70 3.79
N LYS A 142 -11.63 -17.19 4.25
CA LYS A 142 -12.16 -15.93 3.71
C LYS A 142 -11.22 -14.78 4.11
N LEU A 143 -10.69 -14.12 3.10
CA LEU A 143 -9.81 -12.97 3.26
C LEU A 143 -10.64 -11.74 3.63
N ILE A 144 -10.29 -11.11 4.74
CA ILE A 144 -10.91 -9.89 5.26
C ILE A 144 -9.95 -8.73 5.08
N TRP A 145 -10.52 -7.58 4.78
CA TRP A 145 -9.84 -6.30 4.68
C TRP A 145 -9.81 -5.62 6.05
N LEU A 146 -8.61 -5.33 6.54
CA LEU A 146 -8.36 -4.78 7.86
C LEU A 146 -7.54 -3.50 7.76
N TRP A 147 -7.76 -2.60 8.71
CA TRP A 147 -6.96 -1.40 8.89
C TRP A 147 -6.03 -1.62 10.08
N ARG A 148 -4.73 -1.48 9.84
CA ARG A 148 -3.71 -1.52 10.89
C ARG A 148 -3.07 -0.15 11.01
N ALA A 149 -2.77 0.28 12.22
CA ALA A 149 -1.87 1.39 12.43
C ALA A 149 -0.54 1.10 11.69
N SER A 150 -0.09 2.02 10.85
CA SER A 150 1.25 1.95 10.31
C SER A 150 2.22 2.26 11.44
N ARG A 151 3.24 1.42 11.59
CA ARG A 151 4.36 1.77 12.46
C ARG A 151 5.02 3.01 11.84
N PRO A 152 5.40 4.02 12.65
CA PRO A 152 6.26 5.07 12.12
C PRO A 152 7.46 4.39 11.46
N PRO A 153 7.94 4.90 10.30
CA PRO A 153 9.10 4.32 9.65
C PRO A 153 10.19 4.21 10.71
N LYS A 154 10.73 3.01 10.90
CA LYS A 154 11.86 2.81 11.81
C LYS A 154 12.92 3.78 11.33
N VAL A 155 13.22 4.81 12.12
CA VAL A 155 14.28 5.76 11.80
C VAL A 155 15.54 4.91 11.70
N VAL A 156 15.95 4.63 10.46
CA VAL A 156 17.23 4.00 10.19
C VAL A 156 18.23 5.11 10.41
N TYR A 157 18.66 5.26 11.65
CA TYR A 157 19.84 6.08 11.93
C TYR A 157 20.93 5.57 10.99
N PRO A 158 21.62 6.46 10.25
CA PRO A 158 22.76 6.04 9.46
C PRO A 158 23.63 5.23 10.43
N ARG A 159 23.91 3.98 10.06
CA ARG A 159 24.77 3.13 10.85
C ARG A 159 26.07 3.92 10.94
N ARG A 160 26.31 4.59 12.08
CA ARG A 160 27.54 5.33 12.30
C ARG A 160 28.61 4.33 11.92
N GLU A 161 29.35 4.63 10.86
CA GLU A 161 30.56 3.88 10.56
C GLU A 161 31.30 3.89 11.88
N ARG A 162 31.41 2.72 12.53
CA ARG A 162 32.12 2.64 13.78
C ARG A 162 33.51 3.07 13.38
N SER A 163 33.88 4.32 13.68
CA SER A 163 35.23 4.81 13.50
C SER A 163 36.10 3.70 14.03
N ALA A 164 36.98 3.15 13.18
CA ALA A 164 37.79 1.99 13.55
C ALA A 164 38.36 2.30 14.93
N TYR A 165 37.89 1.58 15.94
CA TYR A 165 38.22 1.90 17.32
C TYR A 165 39.73 1.69 17.41
N VAL A 166 40.49 2.77 17.37
CA VAL A 166 41.94 2.73 17.51
C VAL A 166 42.15 2.41 18.96
N TYR A 167 42.30 1.12 19.25
CA TYR A 167 42.64 0.68 20.59
C TYR A 167 44.00 1.27 20.93
N ASP A 168 44.00 2.32 21.77
CA ASP A 168 45.23 2.85 22.29
C ASP A 168 45.76 1.89 23.36
N TYR A 169 46.81 1.15 23.01
CA TYR A 169 47.47 0.19 23.90
C TYR A 169 48.62 0.82 24.71
N SER A 170 48.79 2.15 24.64
CA SER A 170 49.86 2.89 25.34
C SER A 170 49.92 2.60 26.83
N HIS A 171 48.77 2.39 27.47
CA HIS A 171 48.62 2.10 28.89
C HIS A 171 48.97 0.64 29.30
N MET A 172 49.24 -0.27 28.35
CA MET A 172 49.58 -1.66 28.66
C MET A 172 51.09 -1.87 28.88
N LYS A 173 51.47 -2.85 29.71
CA LYS A 173 52.88 -3.26 29.87
C LYS A 173 53.51 -3.64 28.51
N PRO A 174 54.80 -3.33 28.24
CA PRO A 174 55.43 -3.57 26.94
C PRO A 174 55.33 -5.01 26.42
N ALA A 175 55.44 -6.01 27.30
CA ALA A 175 55.30 -7.42 26.91
C ALA A 175 53.88 -7.74 26.38
N LYS A 176 52.84 -7.18 27.01
CA LYS A 176 51.44 -7.33 26.55
C LYS A 176 51.19 -6.56 25.25
N GLN A 177 51.80 -5.38 25.07
CA GLN A 177 51.72 -4.63 23.81
C GLN A 177 52.29 -5.43 22.64
N ARG A 178 53.45 -6.09 22.81
CA ARG A 178 54.04 -6.96 21.76
C ARG A 178 53.13 -8.14 21.42
N ALA A 179 52.56 -8.80 22.42
CA ALA A 179 51.61 -9.90 22.20
C ALA A 179 50.35 -9.43 21.43
N HIS A 180 49.78 -8.27 21.80
CA HIS A 180 48.64 -7.69 21.10
C HIS A 180 48.98 -7.29 19.65
N ARG A 181 50.16 -6.72 19.40
CA ARG A 181 50.64 -6.42 18.04
C ARG A 181 50.75 -7.71 17.21
N GLY A 182 51.30 -8.78 17.78
CA GLY A 182 51.37 -10.09 17.14
C GLY A 182 49.99 -10.68 16.81
N TYR A 183 49.04 -10.57 17.74
CA TYR A 183 47.67 -11.03 17.55
C TYR A 183 46.94 -10.26 16.42
N HIS A 184 47.06 -8.93 16.39
CA HIS A 184 46.46 -8.12 15.32
C HIS A 184 47.12 -8.38 13.96
N ALA A 185 48.44 -8.56 13.91
CA ALA A 185 49.13 -8.96 12.70
C ALA A 185 48.64 -10.33 12.20
N PHE A 186 48.39 -11.28 13.11
CA PHE A 186 47.80 -12.58 12.79
C PHE A 186 46.37 -12.44 12.23
N ILE A 187 45.50 -11.65 12.87
CA ILE A 187 44.13 -11.40 12.36
C ILE A 187 44.18 -10.75 10.98
N ALA A 188 45.03 -9.73 10.79
CA ALA A 188 45.18 -9.03 9.52
C ALA A 188 45.63 -9.99 8.41
N LYS A 189 46.62 -10.85 8.69
CA LYS A 189 47.08 -11.89 7.74
C LYS A 189 45.95 -12.88 7.41
N ARG A 190 45.18 -13.32 8.42
CA ARG A 190 44.04 -14.22 8.21
C ARG A 190 42.94 -13.59 7.34
N ASN A 191 42.61 -12.32 7.60
CA ASN A 191 41.61 -11.60 6.82
C ASN A 191 42.09 -11.37 5.38
N ALA A 192 43.35 -10.97 5.19
CA ALA A 192 43.95 -10.83 3.87
C ALA A 192 43.93 -12.14 3.07
N LEU A 193 44.14 -13.29 3.71
CA LEU A 193 44.00 -14.59 3.06
C LEU A 193 42.55 -14.86 2.62
N ARG A 194 41.56 -14.61 3.48
CA ARG A 194 40.13 -14.75 3.13
C ARG A 194 39.71 -13.83 2.00
N GLU A 195 40.20 -12.60 1.99
CA GLU A 195 39.93 -11.65 0.91
C GLU A 195 40.55 -12.10 -0.41
N ARG A 196 41.78 -12.63 -0.37
CA ARG A 196 42.42 -13.22 -1.55
C ARG A 196 41.67 -14.43 -2.09
N THR A 197 41.20 -15.34 -1.23
CA THR A 197 40.40 -16.50 -1.69
C THR A 197 39.07 -16.06 -2.27
N ALA A 198 38.36 -15.15 -1.61
CA ALA A 198 37.10 -14.59 -2.12
C ALA A 198 37.30 -13.84 -3.46
N ALA A 199 38.42 -13.12 -3.62
CA ALA A 199 38.76 -12.47 -4.88
C ALA A 199 39.04 -13.48 -6.00
N ARG A 200 39.74 -14.59 -5.70
CA ARG A 200 39.98 -15.68 -6.66
C ARG A 200 38.68 -16.37 -7.08
N GLU A 201 37.84 -16.77 -6.13
CA GLU A 201 36.54 -17.38 -6.42
C GLU A 201 35.65 -16.46 -7.29
N LYS A 202 35.67 -15.16 -6.99
CA LYS A 202 34.94 -14.17 -7.79
C LYS A 202 35.52 -14.02 -9.20
N ALA A 203 36.84 -14.05 -9.35
CA ALA A 203 37.52 -14.01 -10.65
C ALA A 203 37.21 -15.27 -11.47
N GLU A 204 37.35 -16.46 -10.88
CA GLU A 204 37.00 -17.73 -11.53
C GLU A 204 35.52 -17.77 -11.95
N LYS A 205 34.62 -17.29 -11.10
CA LYS A 205 33.20 -17.16 -11.45
C LYS A 205 33.01 -16.21 -12.63
N TRP A 206 33.72 -15.08 -12.65
CA TRP A 206 33.68 -14.13 -13.76
C TRP A 206 34.24 -14.70 -15.06
N GLU A 207 35.30 -15.49 -14.99
CA GLU A 207 35.88 -16.21 -16.13
C GLU A 207 34.92 -17.28 -16.68
N LYS A 208 34.31 -18.08 -15.79
CA LYS A 208 33.27 -19.06 -16.16
C LYS A 208 32.05 -18.39 -16.81
N GLU A 209 31.65 -17.22 -16.32
CA GLU A 209 30.54 -16.44 -16.89
C GLU A 209 30.95 -15.60 -18.12
N ALA A 210 32.23 -15.47 -18.43
CA ALA A 210 32.74 -14.65 -19.53
C ALA A 210 32.16 -15.03 -20.91
N PRO A 211 32.11 -16.32 -21.32
CA PRO A 211 31.54 -16.68 -22.63
C PRO A 211 30.06 -16.32 -22.72
N MET A 212 29.26 -16.66 -21.71
CA MET A 212 27.83 -16.33 -21.67
C MET A 212 27.59 -14.81 -21.67
N ARG A 213 28.43 -14.03 -20.96
CA ARG A 213 28.36 -12.56 -21.01
C ARG A 213 28.75 -12.01 -22.39
N ALA A 214 29.73 -12.61 -23.06
CA ALA A 214 30.13 -12.22 -24.40
C ALA A 214 29.02 -12.51 -25.42
N GLU A 215 28.37 -13.66 -25.32
CA GLU A 215 27.20 -14.04 -26.12
C GLU A 215 26.03 -13.08 -25.89
N MET A 216 25.65 -12.81 -24.62
CA MET A 216 24.61 -11.83 -24.32
C MET A 216 24.94 -10.43 -24.85
N LYS A 217 26.21 -10.01 -24.77
CA LYS A 217 26.65 -8.74 -25.36
C LYS A 217 26.55 -8.75 -26.88
N LYS A 218 26.92 -9.86 -27.54
CA LYS A 218 26.82 -10.02 -29.00
C LYS A 218 25.36 -9.99 -29.44
N GLU A 219 24.48 -10.72 -28.76
CA GLU A 219 23.03 -10.70 -29.01
C GLU A 219 22.42 -9.32 -28.78
N SER A 220 22.77 -8.66 -27.66
CA SER A 220 22.30 -7.31 -27.36
C SER A 220 22.74 -6.31 -28.42
N ARG A 221 24.00 -6.39 -28.88
CA ARG A 221 24.51 -5.57 -29.99
C ARG A 221 23.77 -5.87 -31.30
N ALA A 222 23.56 -7.15 -31.63
CA ALA A 222 22.84 -7.54 -32.84
C ALA A 222 21.38 -7.03 -32.82
N ARG A 223 20.69 -7.18 -31.68
CA ARG A 223 19.33 -6.64 -31.47
C ARG A 223 19.32 -5.12 -31.63
N HIS A 224 20.27 -4.42 -31.02
CA HIS A 224 20.38 -2.97 -31.15
C HIS A 224 20.63 -2.54 -32.60
N LEU A 225 21.55 -3.18 -33.31
CA LEU A 225 21.81 -2.89 -34.73
C LEU A 225 20.57 -3.17 -35.60
N ALA A 226 19.83 -4.25 -35.34
CA ALA A 226 18.58 -4.55 -36.02
C ALA A 226 17.50 -3.49 -35.73
N GLU A 227 17.40 -2.98 -34.50
CA GLU A 227 16.48 -1.89 -34.15
C GLU A 227 16.88 -0.55 -34.78
N VAL A 228 18.18 -0.27 -34.90
CA VAL A 228 18.70 0.90 -35.62
C VAL A 228 18.38 0.79 -37.10
N ALA A 229 18.66 -0.35 -37.73
CA ALA A 229 18.36 -0.61 -39.15
C ALA A 229 16.85 -0.51 -39.45
N ALA A 230 16.01 -1.04 -38.54
CA ALA A 230 14.55 -0.90 -38.62
C ALA A 230 14.04 0.53 -38.35
N GLY A 231 14.92 1.49 -38.06
CA GLY A 231 14.58 2.87 -37.75
C GLY A 231 13.84 3.05 -36.42
N LYS A 232 13.73 2.01 -35.60
CA LYS A 232 13.02 2.05 -34.31
C LYS A 232 13.73 2.96 -33.32
N VAL A 233 15.07 2.97 -33.31
CA VAL A 233 15.86 3.86 -32.45
C VAL A 233 15.63 5.32 -32.82
N LYS A 234 15.69 5.68 -34.12
CA LYS A 234 15.38 7.05 -34.58
C LYS A 234 13.93 7.46 -34.26
N ARG A 235 12.96 6.54 -34.41
CA ARG A 235 11.55 6.78 -34.03
C ARG A 235 11.38 6.96 -32.53
N ALA A 236 12.05 6.15 -31.72
CA ALA A 236 12.02 6.25 -30.25
C ALA A 236 12.69 7.54 -29.76
N GLU A 237 13.81 7.94 -30.36
CA GLU A 237 14.50 9.18 -30.04
C GLU A 237 13.67 10.40 -30.47
N ARG A 238 13.07 10.39 -31.66
CA ARG A 238 12.13 11.42 -32.11
C ARG A 238 10.91 11.51 -31.17
N LYS A 239 10.37 10.37 -30.73
CA LYS A 239 9.29 10.32 -29.73
C LYS A 239 9.71 10.92 -28.40
N ARG A 240 10.90 10.57 -27.86
CA ARG A 240 11.44 11.15 -26.62
C ARG A 240 11.63 12.67 -26.74
N ARG A 241 12.20 13.15 -27.86
CA ARG A 241 12.35 14.59 -28.13
C ARG A 241 10.99 15.29 -28.18
N TRP A 242 10.00 14.69 -28.86
CA TRP A 242 8.64 15.21 -28.92
C TRP A 242 7.96 15.25 -27.54
N GLU A 243 8.10 14.19 -26.74
CA GLU A 243 7.56 14.13 -25.37
C GLU A 243 8.19 15.18 -24.45
N ALA A 244 9.50 15.42 -24.58
CA ALA A 244 10.21 16.46 -23.83
C ALA A 244 9.76 17.87 -24.22
N GLN A 245 9.52 18.12 -25.52
CA GLN A 245 9.01 19.40 -26.01
C GLN A 245 7.52 19.61 -25.69
N ASN A 246 6.73 18.54 -25.55
CA ASN A 246 5.27 18.61 -25.42
C ASN A 246 4.73 17.75 -24.25
N PRO A 247 5.06 18.07 -22.99
CA PRO A 247 4.74 17.21 -21.85
C PRO A 247 3.23 17.04 -21.62
N VAL A 248 2.43 18.08 -21.85
CA VAL A 248 0.97 18.03 -21.65
C VAL A 248 0.30 17.12 -22.68
N LEU A 249 0.69 17.24 -23.95
CA LEU A 249 0.18 16.39 -25.02
C LEU A 249 0.65 14.94 -24.86
N ALA A 250 1.89 14.71 -24.42
CA ALA A 250 2.38 13.37 -24.09
C ALA A 250 1.54 12.70 -22.99
N GLN A 251 1.19 13.43 -21.93
CA GLN A 251 0.29 12.92 -20.89
C GLN A 251 -1.11 12.61 -21.42
N ALA A 252 -1.66 13.45 -22.30
CA ALA A 252 -2.98 13.22 -22.90
C ALA A 252 -2.99 11.96 -23.79
N VAL A 253 -1.96 11.79 -24.63
CA VAL A 253 -1.79 10.59 -25.46
C VAL A 253 -1.64 9.35 -24.59
N ALA A 254 -0.82 9.39 -23.54
CA ALA A 254 -0.65 8.27 -22.61
C ALA A 254 -1.96 7.90 -21.87
N ARG A 255 -2.77 8.89 -21.50
CA ARG A 255 -4.10 8.65 -20.92
C ARG A 255 -5.03 7.97 -21.93
N LYS A 256 -5.01 8.41 -23.19
CA LYS A 256 -5.83 7.82 -24.26
C LYS A 256 -5.42 6.36 -24.53
N THR A 257 -4.13 6.06 -24.63
CA THR A 257 -3.64 4.68 -24.83
C THR A 257 -4.03 3.77 -23.67
N MET A 258 -3.92 4.26 -22.42
CA MET A 258 -4.35 3.51 -21.24
C MET A 258 -5.87 3.22 -21.24
N LEU A 259 -6.69 4.16 -21.71
CA LEU A 259 -8.14 3.96 -21.84
C LEU A 259 -8.49 2.96 -22.94
N GLU A 260 -7.79 3.03 -24.08
CA GLU A 260 -7.96 2.07 -25.19
C GLU A 260 -7.53 0.66 -24.79
N GLU A 261 -6.41 0.50 -24.07
CA GLU A 261 -5.98 -0.79 -23.53
C GLU A 261 -6.99 -1.35 -22.53
N ARG A 262 -7.55 -0.51 -21.65
CA ARG A 262 -8.63 -0.90 -20.74
C ARG A 262 -9.90 -1.28 -21.49
N ALA A 263 -10.24 -0.58 -22.57
CA ALA A 263 -11.40 -0.92 -23.40
C ALA A 263 -11.18 -2.26 -24.13
N LYS A 264 -10.00 -2.50 -24.71
CA LYS A 264 -9.62 -3.78 -25.32
C LYS A 264 -9.63 -4.95 -24.32
N ALA A 265 -9.13 -4.72 -23.10
CA ALA A 265 -9.17 -5.71 -22.03
C ALA A 265 -10.62 -6.06 -21.63
N LYS A 266 -11.52 -5.07 -21.59
CA LYS A 266 -12.96 -5.30 -21.35
C LYS A 266 -13.69 -5.92 -22.55
N GLY A 267 -13.27 -5.65 -23.77
CA GLY A 267 -13.85 -6.24 -24.99
C GLY A 267 -13.46 -7.70 -25.18
N ARG A 268 -12.28 -8.12 -24.69
CA ARG A 268 -11.85 -9.53 -24.70
C ARG A 268 -12.46 -10.38 -23.59
N SER A 269 -13.11 -9.78 -22.59
CA SER A 269 -14.04 -10.52 -21.72
C SER A 269 -15.39 -10.63 -22.42
N THR A 270 -15.43 -11.28 -23.58
CA THR A 270 -16.69 -11.85 -24.08
C THR A 270 -17.16 -12.85 -23.04
N PRO A 271 -18.39 -12.76 -22.52
CA PRO A 271 -18.96 -13.80 -21.69
C PRO A 271 -19.07 -15.04 -22.57
N GLU A 272 -18.14 -15.97 -22.39
CA GLU A 272 -18.28 -17.33 -22.91
C GLU A 272 -19.63 -17.82 -22.41
N LYS A 273 -20.52 -18.04 -23.38
CA LYS A 273 -21.89 -18.42 -23.18
C LYS A 273 -21.88 -19.69 -22.32
N ASN A 274 -22.22 -19.55 -21.04
CA ASN A 274 -22.82 -20.62 -20.25
C ASN A 274 -24.20 -20.91 -20.85
N ALA A 275 -24.21 -21.45 -22.07
CA ALA A 275 -25.35 -22.10 -22.66
C ALA A 275 -25.54 -23.39 -21.87
N LYS A 276 -26.40 -23.34 -20.86
CA LYS A 276 -26.93 -24.55 -20.23
C LYS A 276 -27.58 -25.39 -21.35
N PRO A 277 -27.13 -26.63 -21.61
CA PRO A 277 -27.84 -27.50 -22.53
C PRO A 277 -29.24 -27.77 -21.93
N LEU A 278 -30.28 -27.40 -22.68
CA LEU A 278 -31.66 -27.75 -22.37
C LEU A 278 -31.75 -29.28 -22.38
N ARG A 279 -31.92 -29.85 -21.20
CA ARG A 279 -32.12 -31.29 -21.00
C ARG A 279 -33.56 -31.62 -21.41
N ILE A 280 -33.74 -32.05 -22.66
CA ILE A 280 -35.00 -32.59 -23.16
C ILE A 280 -35.26 -33.88 -22.39
N LYS A 281 -36.30 -33.90 -21.55
CA LYS A 281 -36.81 -35.12 -20.92
C LYS A 281 -37.69 -35.82 -21.95
N GLN A 282 -37.26 -36.98 -22.43
CA GLN A 282 -38.14 -37.92 -23.12
C GLN A 282 -39.05 -38.58 -22.07
N THR A 283 -40.35 -38.42 -22.24
CA THR A 283 -41.38 -39.17 -21.52
C THR A 283 -41.77 -40.38 -22.38
N VAL A 284 -41.70 -41.56 -21.77
CA VAL A 284 -42.36 -42.80 -22.23
C VAL A 284 -43.61 -42.97 -21.38
#